data_AF-A0A9E3X5U4-F1
#
_entry.id   AF-A0A9E3X5U4-F1
#
_cell.length_a   1.000
_cell.length_b   1.000
_cell.length_c   1.000
_cell.angle_alpha   90.00
_cell.angle_beta   90.00
_cell.angle_gamma   90.00
#
_symmetry.space_group_name_H-M   'P 1'
#
loop_
_entity.id
_entity.type
_entity.pdbx_description
1 polymer ?
#
loop_
_entity_poly.entity_id
_entity_poly.type
_entity_poly.pdbx_seq_one_letter_code
_entity_poly.pdbx_strand_id
1 'polypeptide(L)'
;MKRALYLALILTLLSTSLVACGRGREETPTSEAVSVEGGLPASALAIAQQRGLSPDDIDAALKTYMPSGKLDDYLMIASGGHSGQMIVIGVPSMRILKNVAVFTPEAWQGYGFGSKESEEILNAGNVDDVEIRMGDTHHPALSETEGDYDGQFVFLNDKSSARVAVIDLRDFETKQIVKDPNIISNHGSTFVTPNTEYVI
;
A
#
# COMPACT_ATOMS: atom_id res chain seq x y z
N MET A 1 29.61 -35.26 -44.96
CA MET A 1 29.86 -33.81 -44.76
C MET A 1 28.66 -33.07 -44.17
N LYS A 2 27.46 -33.10 -44.77
CA LYS A 2 26.27 -32.39 -44.26
C LYS A 2 25.86 -32.78 -42.82
N ARG A 3 25.92 -34.07 -42.46
CA ARG A 3 25.60 -34.55 -41.09
C ARG A 3 26.58 -34.06 -40.01
N ALA A 4 27.86 -33.91 -40.35
CA ALA A 4 28.86 -33.36 -39.42
C ALA A 4 28.67 -31.85 -39.22
N LEU A 5 28.26 -31.12 -40.27
CA LEU A 5 27.89 -29.72 -40.17
C LEU A 5 26.66 -29.49 -39.28
N TYR A 6 25.62 -30.32 -39.42
CA TYR A 6 24.44 -30.23 -38.57
C TYR A 6 24.75 -30.54 -37.10
N LEU A 7 25.60 -31.53 -36.83
CA LEU A 7 25.99 -31.86 -35.47
C LEU A 7 26.82 -30.73 -34.83
N ALA A 8 27.73 -30.11 -35.58
CA ALA A 8 28.50 -28.96 -35.12
C ALA A 8 27.63 -27.72 -34.87
N LEU A 9 26.61 -27.47 -35.71
CA LEU A 9 25.66 -26.38 -35.54
C LEU A 9 24.78 -26.58 -34.29
N ILE A 10 24.32 -27.81 -34.04
CA ILE A 10 23.55 -28.14 -32.85
C ILE A 10 24.41 -27.99 -31.59
N LEU A 11 25.66 -28.45 -31.62
CA LEU A 11 26.56 -28.33 -30.47
C LEU A 11 26.89 -26.86 -30.13
N THR A 12 27.06 -26.02 -31.16
CA THR A 12 27.32 -24.58 -30.96
C THR A 12 26.09 -23.85 -30.42
N LEU A 13 24.89 -24.14 -30.94
CA LEU A 13 23.62 -23.63 -30.39
C LEU A 13 23.34 -24.09 -28.95
N LEU A 14 23.74 -25.31 -28.59
CA LEU A 14 23.58 -25.82 -27.23
C LEU A 14 24.59 -25.16 -26.27
N SER A 15 25.80 -24.87 -26.73
CA SER A 15 26.81 -24.19 -25.92
C SER A 15 26.47 -22.72 -25.63
N THR A 16 25.84 -22.00 -26.58
CA THR A 16 25.45 -20.60 -26.39
C THR A 16 24.21 -20.45 -25.49
N SER A 17 23.30 -21.42 -25.50
CA SER A 17 22.15 -21.46 -24.58
C SER A 17 22.55 -21.76 -23.13
N LEU A 18 23.56 -22.61 -22.92
CA LEU A 18 24.11 -22.87 -21.58
C LEU A 18 24.84 -21.67 -20.99
N VAL A 19 25.53 -20.87 -21.80
CA VAL A 19 26.20 -19.62 -21.34
C VAL A 19 25.18 -18.50 -21.06
N ALA A 20 24.08 -18.42 -21.81
CA ALA A 20 23.03 -17.43 -21.59
C ALA A 20 22.22 -17.67 -20.30
N CYS A 21 22.13 -18.93 -19.84
CA CYS A 21 21.44 -19.30 -18.59
C CYS A 21 22.37 -19.38 -17.37
N GLY A 22 23.68 -19.22 -17.56
CA GLY A 22 24.71 -19.34 -16.53
C GLY A 22 25.13 -18.03 -15.88
N ARG A 23 24.31 -16.97 -15.92
CA ARG A 23 24.54 -15.82 -15.03
C ARG A 23 24.30 -16.29 -13.61
N GLY A 24 25.39 -16.60 -12.92
CA GLY A 24 25.39 -16.83 -11.48
C GLY A 24 24.57 -15.73 -10.83
N ARG A 25 23.66 -16.13 -9.95
CA ARG A 25 22.92 -15.22 -9.09
C ARG A 25 23.98 -14.39 -8.36
N GLU A 26 24.18 -13.16 -8.81
CA GLU A 26 24.97 -12.18 -8.09
C GLU A 26 24.19 -11.99 -6.78
N GLU A 27 24.68 -12.61 -5.71
CA GLU A 27 24.10 -12.40 -4.40
C GLU A 27 24.09 -10.90 -4.18
N THR A 28 22.90 -10.34 -3.93
CA THR A 28 22.78 -8.92 -3.61
C THR A 28 23.73 -8.67 -2.44
N PRO A 29 24.83 -7.92 -2.65
CA PRO A 29 25.83 -7.76 -1.61
C PRO A 29 25.12 -7.10 -0.44
N THR A 30 25.24 -7.71 0.73
CA THR A 30 24.73 -7.11 1.96
C THR A 30 25.57 -5.87 2.17
N SER A 31 25.02 -4.69 1.90
CA SER A 31 25.78 -3.44 1.94
C SER A 31 26.22 -3.17 3.38
N GLU A 32 27.53 -3.03 3.58
CA GLU A 32 28.06 -2.53 4.85
C GLU A 32 27.52 -1.13 5.14
N ALA A 33 27.28 -0.81 6.41
CA ALA A 33 26.75 0.48 6.83
C ALA A 33 27.75 1.61 6.50
N VAL A 34 27.22 2.78 6.11
CA VAL A 34 28.05 3.96 5.80
C VAL A 34 28.81 4.41 7.05
N SER A 35 30.14 4.49 6.96
CA SER A 35 31.00 5.10 7.99
C SER A 35 30.95 6.62 7.91
N VAL A 36 30.60 7.28 9.01
CA VAL A 36 30.43 8.75 9.07
C VAL A 36 31.71 9.53 8.74
N GLU A 37 32.89 8.93 8.95
CA GLU A 37 34.19 9.55 8.71
C GLU A 37 34.57 9.67 7.21
N GLY A 38 33.94 8.88 6.33
CA GLY A 38 34.33 8.78 4.92
C GLY A 38 33.59 9.72 3.95
N GLY A 39 32.53 10.39 4.41
CA GLY A 39 31.63 11.14 3.53
C GLY A 39 30.86 10.26 2.55
N LEU A 40 30.14 10.89 1.60
CA LEU A 40 29.42 10.16 0.56
C LEU A 40 30.39 9.58 -0.49
N PRO A 41 30.11 8.38 -1.04
CA PRO A 41 30.90 7.81 -2.12
C PRO A 41 30.96 8.74 -3.35
N ALA A 42 32.09 8.71 -4.08
CA ALA A 42 32.28 9.53 -5.28
C ALA A 42 31.18 9.32 -6.33
N SER A 43 30.67 8.09 -6.45
CA SER A 43 29.53 7.78 -7.33
C SER A 43 28.24 8.49 -6.90
N ALA A 44 27.96 8.57 -5.60
CA ALA A 44 26.81 9.28 -5.07
C ALA A 44 26.93 10.81 -5.31
N LEU A 45 28.13 11.37 -5.13
CA LEU A 45 28.40 12.78 -5.44
C LEU A 45 28.26 13.09 -6.94
N ALA A 46 28.70 12.19 -7.82
CA ALA A 46 28.52 12.34 -9.26
C ALA A 46 27.03 12.33 -9.66
N ILE A 47 26.22 11.46 -9.03
CA ILE A 47 24.75 11.44 -9.22
C ILE A 47 24.14 12.77 -8.74
N ALA A 48 24.53 13.25 -7.56
CA ALA A 48 24.04 14.52 -7.03
C ALA A 48 24.40 15.69 -7.96
N GLN A 49 25.63 15.75 -8.47
CA GLN A 49 26.07 16.76 -9.41
C GLN A 49 25.30 16.68 -10.74
N GLN A 50 25.13 15.48 -11.29
CA GLN A 50 24.38 15.26 -12.53
C GLN A 50 22.93 15.73 -12.40
N ARG A 51 22.33 15.53 -11.22
CA ARG A 51 20.96 15.95 -10.91
C ARG A 51 20.86 17.40 -10.44
N GLY A 52 21.98 18.10 -10.26
CA GLY A 52 22.01 19.49 -9.78
C GLY A 52 21.48 19.65 -8.35
N LEU A 53 21.65 18.63 -7.49
CA LEU A 53 21.13 18.64 -6.12
C LEU A 53 21.96 19.57 -5.23
N SER A 54 21.27 20.39 -4.43
CA SER A 54 21.87 21.10 -3.32
C SER A 54 22.14 20.15 -2.14
N PRO A 55 22.94 20.55 -1.14
CA PRO A 55 23.09 19.78 0.09
C PRO A 55 21.76 19.48 0.78
N ASP A 56 20.82 20.43 0.78
CA ASP A 56 19.49 20.26 1.38
C ASP A 56 18.66 19.21 0.64
N ASP A 57 18.76 19.16 -0.69
CA ASP A 57 18.09 18.13 -1.49
C ASP A 57 18.63 16.72 -1.19
N ILE A 58 19.94 16.61 -0.96
CA ILE A 58 20.59 15.34 -0.59
C ILE A 58 20.10 14.88 0.78
N ASP A 59 20.04 15.79 1.77
CA ASP A 59 19.53 15.48 3.10
C ASP A 59 18.04 15.05 3.05
N ALA A 60 17.21 15.76 2.30
CA ALA A 60 15.80 15.39 2.09
C ALA A 60 15.64 14.02 1.42
N ALA A 61 16.49 13.70 0.44
CA ALA A 61 16.48 12.38 -0.21
C ALA A 61 16.87 11.25 0.76
N LEU A 62 17.88 11.48 1.61
CA LEU A 62 18.30 10.49 2.60
C LEU A 62 17.25 10.27 3.70
N LYS A 63 16.49 11.32 4.07
CA LYS A 63 15.39 11.22 5.04
C LYS A 63 14.20 10.39 4.58
N THR A 64 14.00 10.24 3.27
CA THR A 64 12.86 9.49 2.69
C THR A 64 13.26 8.12 2.16
N TYR A 65 14.56 7.89 1.90
CA TYR A 65 14.99 6.61 1.37
C TYR A 65 15.09 5.53 2.46
N MET A 66 14.28 4.47 2.32
CA MET A 66 14.38 3.26 3.13
C MET A 66 14.92 2.09 2.29
N PRO A 67 16.08 1.49 2.66
CA PRO A 67 16.67 0.41 1.89
C PRO A 67 15.88 -0.90 2.03
N SER A 68 16.09 -1.81 1.08
CA SER A 68 15.50 -3.15 1.12
C SER A 68 15.79 -3.87 2.43
N GLY A 69 14.77 -4.53 2.99
CA GLY A 69 14.88 -5.25 4.26
C GLY A 69 14.80 -4.36 5.52
N LYS A 70 14.65 -3.03 5.37
CA LYS A 70 14.30 -2.14 6.48
C LYS A 70 12.80 -1.82 6.47
N LEU A 71 12.24 -1.75 7.67
CA LEU A 71 10.86 -1.33 7.90
C LEU A 71 10.80 0.18 8.02
N ASP A 72 9.68 0.75 7.59
CA ASP A 72 9.29 2.12 7.92
C ASP A 72 9.00 2.24 9.43
N ASP A 73 9.21 3.43 9.98
CA ASP A 73 9.05 3.69 11.40
C ASP A 73 7.57 3.81 11.80
N TYR A 74 6.74 4.33 10.89
CA TYR A 74 5.31 4.53 11.13
C TYR A 74 4.46 4.04 9.96
N LEU A 75 3.21 3.72 10.28
CA LEU A 75 2.15 3.52 9.30
C LEU A 75 1.25 4.76 9.27
N MET A 76 0.99 5.26 8.08
CA MET A 76 -0.03 6.26 7.82
C MET A 76 -1.25 5.55 7.23
N ILE A 77 -2.39 5.72 7.89
CA ILE A 77 -3.70 5.30 7.38
C ILE A 77 -4.30 6.47 6.64
N ALA A 78 -4.41 6.35 5.32
CA ALA A 78 -4.86 7.41 4.43
C ALA A 78 -6.19 7.06 3.78
N SER A 79 -7.01 8.10 3.56
CA SER A 79 -8.18 8.01 2.70
C SER A 79 -7.75 7.83 1.23
N GLY A 80 -8.53 7.05 0.47
CA GLY A 80 -8.44 6.99 -0.99
C GLY A 80 -9.23 8.09 -1.72
N GLY A 81 -10.01 8.90 -0.99
CA GLY A 81 -10.94 9.86 -1.58
C GLY A 81 -12.00 9.15 -2.42
N HIS A 82 -12.28 9.75 -3.58
CA HIS A 82 -13.14 9.27 -4.67
C HIS A 82 -12.91 7.84 -5.15
N SER A 83 -11.78 7.21 -4.80
CA SER A 83 -11.53 5.82 -5.17
C SER A 83 -12.31 4.84 -4.27
N GLY A 84 -12.63 5.23 -3.04
CA GLY A 84 -13.48 4.45 -2.13
C GLY A 84 -12.75 3.41 -1.27
N GLN A 85 -11.42 3.36 -1.30
CA GLN A 85 -10.56 2.47 -0.50
C GLN A 85 -9.88 3.20 0.66
N MET A 86 -9.22 2.43 1.52
CA MET A 86 -8.24 2.93 2.50
C MET A 86 -6.83 2.53 2.05
N ILE A 87 -5.85 3.43 2.21
CA ILE A 87 -4.46 3.21 1.80
C ILE A 87 -3.57 3.16 3.03
N VAL A 88 -2.74 2.13 3.14
CA VAL A 88 -1.70 2.01 4.17
C VAL A 88 -0.37 2.43 3.57
N ILE A 89 0.26 3.45 4.14
CA ILE A 89 1.50 4.05 3.64
C ILE A 89 2.59 3.93 4.71
N GLY A 90 3.79 3.50 4.33
CA GLY A 90 4.96 3.51 5.22
C GLY A 90 5.58 4.90 5.28
N VAL A 91 5.95 5.36 6.48
CA VAL A 91 6.65 6.64 6.71
C VAL A 91 8.02 6.34 7.36
N PRO A 92 9.14 6.83 6.81
CA PRO A 92 9.24 7.98 5.89
C PRO A 92 9.31 7.63 4.38
N SER A 93 9.26 6.36 3.98
CA SER A 93 9.44 6.00 2.57
C SER A 93 8.33 6.44 1.63
N MET A 94 7.16 6.77 2.18
CA MET A 94 5.94 7.13 1.46
C MET A 94 5.48 6.05 0.47
N ARG A 95 5.92 4.80 0.66
CA ARG A 95 5.49 3.67 -0.17
C ARG A 95 4.10 3.22 0.24
N ILE A 96 3.23 2.98 -0.73
CA ILE A 96 1.96 2.29 -0.50
C ILE A 96 2.26 0.82 -0.17
N LEU A 97 1.88 0.39 1.02
CA LEU A 97 2.08 -0.97 1.52
C LEU A 97 0.86 -1.86 1.26
N LYS A 98 -0.35 -1.30 1.36
CA LYS A 98 -1.61 -2.01 1.09
C LYS A 98 -2.70 -1.04 0.65
N ASN A 99 -3.49 -1.44 -0.35
CA ASN A 99 -4.79 -0.85 -0.64
C ASN A 99 -5.86 -1.78 -0.05
N VAL A 100 -6.69 -1.27 0.86
CA VAL A 100 -7.73 -2.03 1.55
C VAL A 100 -9.07 -1.71 0.91
N ALA A 101 -9.77 -2.73 0.39
CA ALA A 101 -11.09 -2.56 -0.19
C ALA A 101 -12.12 -2.18 0.88
N VAL A 102 -12.93 -1.15 0.61
CA VAL A 102 -13.95 -0.64 1.55
C VAL A 102 -15.30 -0.47 0.85
N PHE A 103 -15.51 0.64 0.13
CA PHE A 103 -16.81 1.01 -0.44
C PHE A 103 -16.95 0.67 -1.93
N THR A 104 -15.84 0.54 -2.63
CA THR A 104 -15.78 0.20 -4.06
C THR A 104 -15.30 -1.24 -4.22
N PRO A 105 -15.90 -2.04 -5.13
CA PRO A 105 -15.37 -3.36 -5.48
C PRO A 105 -13.93 -3.29 -5.97
N GLU A 106 -13.11 -4.25 -5.54
CA GLU A 106 -11.68 -4.32 -5.85
C GLU A 106 -11.34 -5.65 -6.52
N ALA A 107 -11.29 -5.66 -7.86
CA ALA A 107 -11.20 -6.88 -8.65
C ALA A 107 -9.94 -7.72 -8.37
N TRP A 108 -8.81 -7.08 -8.08
CA TRP A 108 -7.57 -7.80 -7.79
C TRP A 108 -7.61 -8.50 -6.40
N GLN A 109 -8.46 -8.02 -5.48
CA GLN A 109 -8.69 -8.62 -4.16
C GLN A 109 -9.87 -9.62 -4.19
N GLY A 110 -10.70 -9.59 -5.23
CA GLY A 110 -11.95 -10.35 -5.30
C GLY A 110 -13.09 -9.77 -4.45
N TYR A 111 -12.88 -8.63 -3.80
CA TYR A 111 -13.88 -7.96 -2.96
C TYR A 111 -14.98 -7.34 -3.82
N GLY A 112 -16.23 -7.77 -3.65
CA GLY A 112 -17.36 -7.37 -4.50
C GLY A 112 -17.35 -8.03 -5.89
N PHE A 113 -16.68 -9.17 -6.02
CA PHE A 113 -16.65 -9.99 -7.24
C PHE A 113 -16.99 -11.45 -6.94
N GLY A 114 -18.13 -11.67 -6.25
CA GLY A 114 -18.70 -13.01 -6.06
C GLY A 114 -18.32 -13.76 -4.78
N SER A 115 -17.52 -13.17 -3.88
CA SER A 115 -17.44 -13.64 -2.49
C SER A 115 -18.71 -13.20 -1.75
N LYS A 116 -19.44 -14.17 -1.22
CA LYS A 116 -20.69 -13.94 -0.48
C LYS A 116 -20.47 -12.96 0.68
N GLU A 117 -19.38 -13.12 1.41
CA GLU A 117 -19.02 -12.29 2.56
C GLU A 117 -18.78 -10.83 2.15
N SER A 118 -18.03 -10.60 1.07
CA SER A 118 -17.77 -9.24 0.57
C SER A 118 -19.03 -8.56 0.00
N GLU A 119 -19.90 -9.33 -0.67
CA GLU A 119 -21.17 -8.82 -1.18
C GLU A 119 -22.12 -8.46 -0.04
N GLU A 120 -22.18 -9.28 1.02
CA GLU A 120 -22.99 -8.99 2.21
C GLU A 120 -22.55 -7.68 2.88
N ILE A 121 -21.25 -7.43 3.01
CA ILE A 121 -20.71 -6.20 3.58
C ILE A 121 -21.05 -4.99 2.70
N LEU A 122 -20.83 -5.07 1.38
CA LEU A 122 -21.17 -3.99 0.45
C LEU A 122 -22.68 -3.70 0.46
N ASN A 123 -23.50 -4.74 0.48
CA ASN A 123 -24.96 -4.62 0.48
C ASN A 123 -25.51 -4.02 1.77
N ALA A 124 -24.86 -4.21 2.91
CA ALA A 124 -25.23 -3.56 4.16
C ALA A 124 -25.14 -2.01 4.08
N GLY A 125 -24.34 -1.50 3.13
CA GLY A 125 -24.24 -0.08 2.82
C GLY A 125 -25.16 0.42 1.71
N ASN A 126 -26.08 -0.39 1.18
CA ASN A 126 -26.99 0.07 0.13
C ASN A 126 -27.96 1.14 0.66
N VAL A 127 -28.45 1.98 -0.24
CA VAL A 127 -29.48 3.00 0.07
C VAL A 127 -30.79 2.50 -0.51
N ASP A 128 -31.74 2.14 0.36
CA ASP A 128 -32.97 1.45 -0.04
C ASP A 128 -32.64 0.22 -0.93
N ASP A 129 -33.29 0.11 -2.10
CA ASP A 129 -33.07 -0.97 -3.06
C ASP A 129 -31.92 -0.69 -4.06
N VAL A 130 -31.13 0.37 -3.84
CA VAL A 130 -30.06 0.78 -4.76
C VAL A 130 -28.72 0.21 -4.32
N GLU A 131 -28.15 -0.64 -5.17
CA GLU A 131 -26.78 -1.13 -5.00
C GLU A 131 -25.76 0.00 -5.16
N ILE A 132 -25.00 0.25 -4.09
CA ILE A 132 -23.92 1.25 -4.10
C ILE A 132 -22.58 0.52 -4.23
N ARG A 133 -21.85 0.80 -5.32
CA ARG A 133 -20.55 0.17 -5.67
C ARG A 133 -19.46 1.19 -5.95
N MET A 134 -19.59 2.36 -5.35
CA MET A 134 -18.61 3.45 -5.36
C MET A 134 -18.53 4.05 -3.97
N GLY A 135 -17.52 4.88 -3.70
CA GLY A 135 -17.43 5.65 -2.47
C GLY A 135 -16.50 6.85 -2.58
N ASP A 136 -16.59 7.74 -1.60
CA ASP A 136 -15.73 8.92 -1.44
C ASP A 136 -15.26 8.98 0.02
N THR A 137 -14.08 8.42 0.29
CA THR A 137 -13.54 8.29 1.65
C THR A 137 -12.88 9.57 2.12
N HIS A 138 -13.05 9.97 3.38
CA HIS A 138 -12.52 11.26 3.84
C HIS A 138 -11.64 11.16 5.09
N HIS A 139 -12.18 10.74 6.24
CA HIS A 139 -11.44 10.77 7.50
C HIS A 139 -11.38 9.37 8.14
N PRO A 140 -10.23 8.67 8.03
CA PRO A 140 -9.97 7.48 8.82
C PRO A 140 -9.73 7.87 10.29
N ALA A 141 -10.46 7.26 11.22
CA ALA A 141 -10.20 7.35 12.66
C ALA A 141 -9.74 5.99 13.19
N LEU A 142 -8.60 5.99 13.87
CA LEU A 142 -8.10 4.81 14.57
C LEU A 142 -8.85 4.62 15.89
N SER A 143 -9.06 3.38 16.29
CA SER A 143 -9.55 3.08 17.64
C SER A 143 -8.53 3.46 18.70
N GLU A 144 -9.06 3.91 19.83
CA GLU A 144 -8.34 4.37 21.01
C GLU A 144 -8.77 3.59 22.27
N THR A 145 -7.81 3.40 23.17
CA THR A 145 -8.01 2.99 24.57
C THR A 145 -7.30 4.01 25.46
N GLU A 146 -8.03 4.62 26.40
CA GLU A 146 -7.56 5.72 27.25
C GLU A 146 -6.97 6.92 26.49
N GLY A 147 -7.39 7.12 25.23
CA GLY A 147 -6.93 8.21 24.37
C GLY A 147 -5.66 7.92 23.56
N ASP A 148 -5.09 6.71 23.69
CA ASP A 148 -3.97 6.24 22.88
C ASP A 148 -4.47 5.24 21.82
N TYR A 149 -3.89 5.30 20.62
CA TYR A 149 -4.23 4.34 19.56
C TYR A 149 -3.91 2.91 19.99
N ASP A 150 -4.92 2.04 19.94
CA ASP A 150 -4.80 0.64 20.36
C ASP A 150 -4.59 -0.33 19.17
N GLY A 151 -4.67 0.20 17.94
CA GLY A 151 -4.38 -0.54 16.72
C GLY A 151 -5.37 -1.66 16.40
N GLN A 152 -6.60 -1.60 16.93
CA GLN A 152 -7.61 -2.63 16.68
C GLN A 152 -8.39 -2.39 15.40
N PHE A 153 -8.93 -1.17 15.22
CA PHE A 153 -9.84 -0.84 14.15
C PHE A 153 -9.54 0.52 13.51
N VAL A 154 -10.00 0.67 12.28
CA VAL A 154 -10.18 1.97 11.61
C VAL A 154 -11.65 2.15 11.28
N PHE A 155 -12.19 3.31 11.60
CA PHE A 155 -13.48 3.77 11.15
C PHE A 155 -13.26 4.70 9.96
N LEU A 156 -14.05 4.55 8.90
CA LEU A 156 -13.88 5.34 7.69
C LEU A 156 -15.24 5.73 7.13
N ASN A 157 -15.43 7.02 6.85
CA ASN A 157 -16.67 7.50 6.27
C ASN A 157 -16.66 7.41 4.75
N ASP A 158 -17.86 7.33 4.18
CA ASP A 158 -18.16 7.61 2.79
C ASP A 158 -19.08 8.84 2.70
N LYS A 159 -18.53 9.92 2.13
CA LYS A 159 -19.24 11.17 1.94
C LYS A 159 -20.35 11.08 0.91
N SER A 160 -20.17 10.26 -0.12
CA SER A 160 -21.06 10.23 -1.28
C SER A 160 -22.44 9.66 -0.94
N SER A 161 -22.49 8.66 -0.05
CA SER A 161 -23.71 7.95 0.31
C SER A 161 -23.97 7.89 1.82
N ALA A 162 -23.26 8.70 2.63
CA ALA A 162 -23.42 8.76 4.08
C ALA A 162 -23.35 7.40 4.79
N ARG A 163 -22.23 6.71 4.59
CA ARG A 163 -21.94 5.41 5.21
C ARG A 163 -20.69 5.50 6.08
N VAL A 164 -20.57 4.59 7.03
CA VAL A 164 -19.36 4.39 7.82
C VAL A 164 -18.97 2.93 7.74
N ALA A 165 -17.69 2.67 7.50
CA ALA A 165 -17.10 1.35 7.50
C ALA A 165 -16.28 1.11 8.76
N VAL A 166 -16.23 -0.15 9.19
CA VAL A 166 -15.31 -0.66 10.22
C VAL A 166 -14.31 -1.56 9.53
N ILE A 167 -13.03 -1.25 9.67
CA ILE A 167 -11.91 -2.03 9.14
C ILE A 167 -11.12 -2.59 10.32
N ASP A 168 -10.81 -3.89 10.29
CA ASP A 168 -9.99 -4.55 11.29
C ASP A 168 -8.51 -4.49 10.91
N LEU A 169 -7.66 -3.98 11.80
CA LEU A 169 -6.23 -3.81 11.52
C LEU A 169 -5.42 -5.11 11.67
N ARG A 170 -6.01 -6.18 12.21
CA ARG A 170 -5.33 -7.47 12.34
C ARG A 170 -5.15 -8.17 10.99
N ASP A 171 -6.10 -7.99 10.08
CA ASP A 171 -6.06 -8.55 8.72
C ASP A 171 -6.19 -7.48 7.61
N PHE A 172 -6.46 -6.23 7.99
CA PHE A 172 -6.67 -5.10 7.08
C PHE A 172 -7.82 -5.39 6.10
N GLU A 173 -8.97 -5.78 6.64
CA GLU A 173 -10.20 -6.03 5.89
C GLU A 173 -11.40 -5.27 6.47
N THR A 174 -12.28 -4.82 5.59
CA THR A 174 -13.57 -4.24 5.99
C THR A 174 -14.45 -5.32 6.59
N LYS A 175 -15.02 -5.07 7.77
CA LYS A 175 -15.88 -6.01 8.50
C LYS A 175 -17.34 -5.61 8.50
N GLN A 176 -17.62 -4.32 8.38
CA GLN A 176 -18.97 -3.79 8.41
C GLN A 176 -19.06 -2.49 7.64
N ILE A 177 -20.20 -2.26 6.99
CA ILE A 177 -20.61 -0.95 6.48
C ILE A 177 -22.00 -0.66 7.06
N VAL A 178 -22.21 0.56 7.55
CA VAL A 178 -23.48 1.05 8.07
C VAL A 178 -23.86 2.31 7.32
N LYS A 179 -25.07 2.33 6.76
CA LYS A 179 -25.70 3.53 6.20
C LYS A 179 -26.39 4.32 7.32
N ASP A 180 -26.11 5.61 7.45
CA ASP A 180 -26.87 6.47 8.35
C ASP A 180 -28.26 6.76 7.74
N PRO A 181 -29.38 6.39 8.38
CA PRO A 181 -30.70 6.58 7.79
C PRO A 181 -31.17 8.05 7.78
N ASN A 182 -30.51 8.93 8.53
CA ASN A 182 -30.98 10.30 8.75
C ASN A 182 -30.31 11.34 7.84
N ILE A 183 -29.18 10.99 7.22
CA ILE A 183 -28.40 11.91 6.38
C ILE A 183 -28.06 11.29 5.03
N ILE A 184 -27.86 12.15 4.04
CA ILE A 184 -27.53 11.76 2.66
C ILE A 184 -26.03 11.86 2.34
N SER A 185 -25.30 12.70 3.09
CA SER A 185 -23.86 12.87 2.94
C SER A 185 -23.21 12.98 4.31
N ASN A 186 -22.09 12.29 4.48
CA ASN A 186 -21.33 12.30 5.71
C ASN A 186 -19.90 12.77 5.41
N HIS A 187 -19.60 14.05 5.67
CA HIS A 187 -18.28 14.61 5.42
C HIS A 187 -17.40 14.58 6.68
N GLY A 188 -17.73 15.38 7.70
CA GLY A 188 -16.91 15.57 8.89
C GLY A 188 -17.07 14.47 9.93
N SER A 189 -16.75 13.24 9.53
CA SER A 189 -16.60 12.05 10.37
C SER A 189 -15.49 11.20 9.71
N THR A 190 -14.88 10.22 10.35
CA THR A 190 -15.20 9.68 11.68
C THR A 190 -14.28 10.24 12.75
N PHE A 191 -14.77 10.33 13.99
CA PHE A 191 -13.98 10.60 15.18
C PHE A 191 -14.38 9.63 16.30
N VAL A 192 -13.41 9.04 16.98
CA VAL A 192 -13.69 8.14 18.10
C VAL A 192 -13.59 8.87 19.43
N THR A 193 -14.36 8.41 20.41
CA THR A 193 -14.10 8.76 21.81
C THR A 193 -12.82 8.07 22.32
N PRO A 194 -12.18 8.53 23.41
CA PRO A 194 -10.91 7.98 23.91
C PRO A 194 -10.87 6.47 24.21
N ASN A 195 -12.02 5.82 24.40
CA ASN A 195 -12.13 4.37 24.60
C ASN A 195 -12.91 3.67 23.46
N THR A 196 -13.11 4.36 22.33
CA THR A 196 -13.87 3.86 21.18
C THR A 196 -15.29 3.38 21.53
N GLU A 197 -15.91 3.94 22.58
CA GLU A 197 -17.30 3.63 22.93
C GLU A 197 -18.28 4.17 21.88
N TYR A 198 -17.92 5.28 21.23
CA TYR A 198 -18.68 5.88 20.15
C TYR A 198 -17.78 6.30 18.98
N VAL A 199 -18.38 6.25 17.78
CA VAL A 199 -17.89 6.85 16.54
C VAL A 199 -18.86 7.98 16.18
N ILE A 200 -18.31 9.18 16.00
CA ILE A 200 -19.06 10.42 15.74
C ILE A 200 -18.77 10.88 14.30
#